data_AF-A0A6N9R3Q3-F1
#
_entry.id   AF-A0A6N9R3Q3-F1
#
_cell.length_a   1.000
_cell.length_b   1.000
_cell.length_c   1.000
_cell.angle_alpha   90.00
_cell.angle_beta   90.00
_cell.angle_gamma   90.00
#
_symmetry.space_group_name_H-M   'P 1'
#
loop_
_entity.id
_entity.type
_entity.pdbx_description
1 polymer ?
#
loop_
_entity_poly.entity_id
_entity_poly.type
_entity_poly.pdbx_seq_one_letter_code
_entity_poly.pdbx_strand_id
1 'polypeptide(L)' 'MVLVRLFLFLALATIVVAGILYLFKRDRRYLVFIGRAIKYTILLLAGVLLFYAFERALILL' A
#
# COMPACT_ATOMS: atom_id res chain seq x y z
N MET A 1 2.08 3.61 -14.66
CA MET A 1 2.40 2.32 -14.01
C MET A 1 3.69 2.30 -13.20
N VAL A 2 4.78 2.97 -13.62
CA VAL A 2 6.05 3.02 -12.86
C VAL A 2 5.86 3.55 -11.44
N LEU A 3 5.11 4.65 -11.28
CA LEU A 3 4.80 5.22 -9.95
C LEU A 3 4.07 4.24 -9.02
N VAL A 4 3.06 3.53 -9.52
CA VAL A 4 2.31 2.54 -8.70
C VAL A 4 3.23 1.43 -8.21
N ARG A 5 4.11 0.93 -9.09
CA ARG A 5 5.10 -0.08 -8.70
C ARG A 5 6.07 0.45 -7.64
N LEU A 6 6.57 1.68 -7.82
CA LEU A 6 7.46 2.31 -6.84
C LEU A 6 6.76 2.45 -5.48
N PHE A 7 5.52 2.94 -5.45
CA PHE A 7 4.74 3.05 -4.21
C PHE A 7 4.51 1.70 -3.53
N LEU A 8 4.25 0.64 -4.30
CA LEU A 8 4.12 -0.72 -3.77
C LEU A 8 5.43 -1.21 -3.14
N PHE A 9 6.56 -0.99 -3.82
CA PHE A 9 7.88 -1.34 -3.28
C PHE A 9 8.17 -0.59 -1.98
N LEU A 10 7.91 0.72 -1.96
CA LEU A 10 8.09 1.54 -0.76
C LEU A 10 7.15 1.09 0.37
N ALA A 11 5.88 0.82 0.09
CA ALA A 11 4.93 0.33 1.08
C ALA A 11 5.40 -0.99 1.71
N LEU A 12 5.82 -1.95 0.88
CA LEU A 12 6.38 -3.22 1.36
C LEU A 12 7.66 -3.03 2.17
N ALA A 13 8.60 -2.23 1.68
CA ALA A 13 9.83 -1.92 2.41
C ALA A 13 9.51 -1.31 3.79
N THR A 14 8.55 -0.40 3.86
CA THR A 14 8.16 0.26 5.10
C THR A 14 7.50 -0.73 6.08
N ILE A 15 6.67 -1.65 5.58
CA ILE A 15 6.08 -2.73 6.38
C ILE A 15 7.16 -3.67 6.93
N VAL A 16 8.13 -4.07 6.10
CA VAL A 16 9.25 -4.93 6.51
C VAL A 16 10.08 -4.24 7.58
N VAL A 17 10.47 -2.98 7.38
CA VAL A 17 11.24 -2.21 8.36
C VAL A 17 10.46 -2.07 9.68
N ALA A 18 9.16 -1.77 9.62
CA ALA A 18 8.33 -1.71 10.81
C ALA A 18 8.22 -3.07 11.52
N GLY A 19 8.16 -4.17 10.78
CA GLY A 19 8.17 -5.54 11.31
C GLY A 19 9.49 -5.89 12.00
N ILE A 20 10.62 -5.52 11.40
CA ILE A 20 11.95 -5.67 11.99
C ILE A 20 12.04 -4.86 13.29
N LEU A 21 11.64 -3.59 13.26
CA LEU A 21 11.64 -2.72 14.45
C LEU A 21 10.72 -3.27 15.56
N TYR A 22 9.58 -3.88 15.19
CA TYR A 22 8.73 -4.57 16.13
C TYR A 22 9.44 -5.76 16.78
N LEU A 23 10.21 -6.55 16.04
CA LEU A 23 10.95 -7.68 16.62
C LEU A 23 11.97 -7.22 17.67
N PHE A 24 12.67 -6.10 17.41
CA PHE A 24 13.67 -5.56 18.33
C PHE A 24 13.05 -4.84 19.54
N LYS A 25 12.04 -3.99 19.33
CA LYS A 25 11.47 -3.15 20.39
C LYS A 25 10.23 -3.74 21.06
N ARG A 26 9.58 -4.73 20.44
CA ARG A 26 8.32 -5.36 20.85
C ARG A 26 7.16 -4.38 21.14
N ASP A 27 7.26 -3.14 20.66
CA ASP A 27 6.26 -2.11 20.87
C ASP A 27 5.06 -2.31 19.92
N ARG A 28 3.85 -2.42 20.49
CA ARG A 28 2.60 -2.61 19.73
C ARG A 28 2.30 -1.47 18.76
N ARG A 29 2.89 -0.29 18.94
CA ARG A 29 2.78 0.84 18.00
C ARG A 29 3.24 0.47 16.59
N TYR A 30 4.26 -0.38 16.45
CA TYR A 30 4.72 -0.86 15.15
C TYR A 30 3.68 -1.75 14.45
N LEU A 31 2.95 -2.58 15.21
CA LEU A 31 1.85 -3.40 14.64
C LEU A 31 0.69 -2.53 14.16
N VAL A 32 0.34 -1.49 14.91
CA VAL A 32 -0.70 -0.52 14.50
C VAL A 32 -0.25 0.23 13.24
N PHE A 33 1.01 0.63 13.15
CA PHE A 33 1.57 1.25 11.96
C PHE A 33 1.50 0.30 10.75
N ILE A 34 1.91 -0.96 10.89
CA ILE A 34 1.83 -1.97 9.82
C ILE A 34 0.39 -2.13 9.33
N GLY A 35 -0.58 -2.27 10.25
CA GLY A 35 -1.99 -2.39 9.89
C GLY A 35 -2.51 -1.16 9.15
N ARG A 36 -2.13 0.05 9.57
CA ARG A 36 -2.46 1.29 8.86
C ARG A 36 -1.81 1.34 7.47
N ALA A 37 -0.53 1.02 7.37
CA ALA A 37 0.20 1.00 6.10
C ALA A 37 -0.45 0.04 5.10
N ILE A 38 -0.83 -1.16 5.53
CA ILE A 38 -1.57 -2.13 4.71
C ILE A 38 -2.91 -1.54 4.27
N LYS A 39 -3.72 -1.00 5.20
CA LYS A 39 -5.05 -0.43 4.91
C LYS A 39 -4.97 0.67 3.84
N TYR A 40 -4.05 1.63 4.00
CA TYR A 40 -3.90 2.73 3.05
C TYR A 40 -3.34 2.26 1.70
N THR A 41 -2.45 1.28 1.69
CA THR A 41 -1.95 0.68 0.44
C THR A 41 -3.09 0.01 -0.34
N ILE A 42 -3.96 -0.74 0.34
CA ILE A 42 -5.13 -1.37 -0.29
C ILE A 42 -6.10 -0.31 -0.84
N LEU A 43 -6.40 0.73 -0.06
CA LEU A 43 -7.25 1.84 -0.52
C LEU A 43 -6.70 2.53 -1.76
N LEU A 44 -5.38 2.78 -1.79
CA LEU A 44 -4.72 3.39 -2.94
C LEU A 44 -4.80 2.49 -4.17
N LEU A 45 -4.55 1.18 -4.01
CA LEU A 45 -4.70 0.21 -5.09
C LEU A 45 -6.13 0.14 -5.62
N ALA A 46 -7.12 0.14 -4.73
CA ALA A 46 -8.52 0.15 -5.12
C ALA A 46 -8.87 1.40 -5.95
N GLY A 47 -8.38 2.57 -5.53
CA GLY A 47 -8.54 3.81 -6.30
C GLY A 47 -7.92 3.74 -7.70
N VAL A 48 -6.70 3.19 -7.81
CA VAL A 48 -6.04 2.98 -9.11
C VAL A 48 -6.83 2.03 -10.00
N LEU A 49 -7.35 0.93 -9.45
CA LEU A 49 -8.14 -0.05 -10.20
C LEU A 49 -9.47 0.54 -10.68
N LEU A 50 -10.16 1.31 -9.82
CA LEU A 50 -11.39 2.00 -10.19
C LEU A 50 -11.15 3.03 -11.29
N PHE A 51 -10.09 3.82 -11.19
CA PHE A 51 -9.71 4.78 -12.22
C PHE A 51 -9.43 4.08 -13.55
N TYR A 52 -8.66 2.99 -13.52
CA TYR A 52 -8.38 2.19 -14.71
C TYR A 52 -9.66 1.58 -15.32
N ALA A 53 -10.59 1.08 -14.49
CA ALA A 53 -11.86 0.56 -14.97
C ALA A 53 -12.71 1.64 -15.62
N PHE A 54 -12.69 2.86 -15.08
CA PHE A 54 -13.39 4.01 -15.64
C PHE A 54 -12.81 4.45 -16.99
N GLU A 55 -11.48 4.59 -17.09
CA GLU A 55 -10.81 4.86 -18.37
C GLU A 55 -11.16 3.80 -19.42
N ARG A 56 -11.13 2.52 -19.03
CA ARG A 56 -11.48 1.41 -19.92
C ARG A 56 -12.94 1.49 -20.39
N ALA A 57 -13.88 1.83 -19.51
CA ALA A 57 -15.28 1.97 -19.86
C ALA A 57 -15.51 3.14 -20.83
N LEU A 58 -14.83 4.27 -20.61
CA LEU A 58 -14.87 5.44 -21.50
C LEU A 58 -14.32 5.15 -22.91
N ILE A 59 -13.24 4.38 -23.01
CA ILE A 59 -12.64 4.02 -24.31
C ILE A 59 -13.54 3.05 -25.10
N LEU A 60 -14.33 2.22 -24.42
CA LEU A 60 -15.21 1.24 -25.04
C LEU A 60 -16.57 1.82 -25.50
N LEU A 61 -16.87 3.07 -25.14
CA LEU A 61 -18.16 3.73 -25.38
C LEU A 61 -18.05 4.71 -26.55
#